data_AF-A0A949J3G2-F1
#
_entry.id   AF-A0A949J3G2-F1
#
_cell.length_a   1.000
_cell.length_b   1.000
_cell.length_c   1.000
_cell.angle_alpha   90.00
_cell.angle_beta   90.00
_cell.angle_gamma   90.00
#
_symmetry.space_group_name_H-M   'P 1'
#
loop_
_entity.id
_entity.type
_entity.pdbx_description
1 polymer ?
#
loop_
_entity_poly.entity_id
_entity_poly.type
_entity_poly.pdbx_seq_one_letter_code
_entity_poly.pdbx_strand_id
1 'polypeptide(L)'
;MSQVPTTETTEVTDPVGHVQVVYLGPVAPHWECRMVFGDEEQIQAFVDRIDARLRFLPPHDPQFRRNRERVNRDAERENLLVEWNLGYEEEA
;
A
#
# COMPACT_ATOMS: atom_id res chain seq x y z
N MET A 1 -19.92 42.08 -3.47
CA MET A 1 -20.17 40.62 -3.41
C MET A 1 -18.81 39.94 -3.52
N SER A 2 -18.07 39.81 -2.42
CA SER A 2 -16.80 39.06 -2.43
C SER A 2 -17.11 37.62 -2.01
N GLN A 3 -17.02 36.68 -2.94
CA GLN A 3 -17.00 35.26 -2.60
C GLN A 3 -15.65 34.97 -1.95
N VAL A 4 -15.70 34.50 -0.71
CA VAL A 4 -14.56 33.88 -0.03
C VAL A 4 -14.44 32.46 -0.61
N PRO A 5 -13.26 32.01 -1.04
CA PRO A 5 -13.10 30.62 -1.49
C PRO A 5 -13.23 29.72 -0.25
N THR A 6 -14.25 28.87 -0.25
CA THR A 6 -14.43 27.83 0.77
C THR A 6 -13.21 26.91 0.73
N THR A 7 -12.39 26.97 1.78
CA THR A 7 -11.26 26.07 1.95
C THR A 7 -11.85 24.70 2.30
N GLU A 8 -11.80 23.77 1.35
CA GLU A 8 -12.21 22.38 1.53
C GLU A 8 -11.34 21.78 2.65
N THR A 9 -11.92 21.64 3.84
CA THR A 9 -11.24 21.03 4.98
C THR A 9 -11.29 19.53 4.74
N THR A 10 -10.15 18.94 4.33
CA THR A 10 -10.01 17.49 4.21
C THR A 10 -10.17 16.89 5.60
N GLU A 11 -11.35 16.37 5.93
CA GLU A 11 -11.57 15.63 7.17
C GLU A 11 -10.70 14.37 7.14
N VAL A 12 -9.67 14.34 8.00
CA VAL A 12 -8.82 13.17 8.18
C VAL A 12 -9.68 12.10 8.83
N THR A 13 -10.15 11.15 8.02
CA THR A 13 -10.90 9.99 8.49
C THR A 13 -9.90 8.94 8.95
N ASP A 14 -10.18 8.29 10.09
CA ASP A 14 -9.34 7.18 10.53
C ASP A 14 -9.28 6.08 9.45
N PRO A 15 -8.12 5.44 9.24
CA PRO A 15 -7.99 4.38 8.25
C PRO A 15 -8.92 3.20 8.54
N VAL A 16 -9.53 2.64 7.49
CA VAL A 16 -10.49 1.52 7.63
C VAL A 16 -9.81 0.15 7.73
N GLY A 17 -8.50 0.09 7.48
CA GLY A 17 -7.70 -1.12 7.59
C GLY A 17 -6.21 -0.85 7.51
N HIS A 18 -5.41 -1.85 7.84
CA HIS A 18 -3.96 -1.80 7.78
C HIS A 18 -3.36 -3.13 7.32
N VAL A 19 -2.49 -3.06 6.32
CA VAL A 19 -1.75 -4.18 5.74
C VAL A 19 -0.25 -3.91 5.77
N GLN A 20 0.53 -4.89 6.25
CA GLN A 20 1.98 -4.89 6.15
C GLN A 20 2.41 -5.72 4.95
N VAL A 21 3.29 -5.17 4.11
CA VAL A 21 3.91 -5.86 2.98
C VAL A 21 5.37 -6.15 3.34
N VAL A 22 5.66 -7.42 3.63
CA VAL A 22 6.94 -7.88 4.17
C VAL A 22 7.75 -8.55 3.06
N TYR A 23 9.00 -8.11 2.87
CA TYR A 23 9.93 -8.78 1.96
C TYR A 23 10.50 -10.05 2.61
N LEU A 24 10.27 -11.20 2.00
CA LEU A 24 10.73 -12.51 2.47
C LEU A 24 12.13 -12.88 1.96
N GLY A 25 12.54 -12.29 0.83
CA GLY A 25 13.84 -12.57 0.23
C GLY A 25 13.79 -12.83 -1.28
N PRO A 26 14.91 -13.31 -1.86
CA PRO A 26 15.09 -13.39 -3.31
C PRO A 26 14.41 -14.59 -3.97
N VAL A 27 13.69 -15.43 -3.21
CA VAL A 27 12.96 -16.60 -3.74
C VAL A 27 11.47 -16.29 -3.72
N ALA A 28 10.77 -16.58 -4.82
CA ALA A 28 9.34 -16.35 -4.91
C ALA A 28 8.54 -17.29 -3.97
N PRO A 29 7.44 -16.82 -3.33
CA PRO A 29 6.95 -15.43 -3.37
C PRO A 29 7.86 -14.49 -2.56
N HIS A 30 8.28 -13.38 -3.18
CA HIS A 30 9.18 -12.41 -2.55
C HIS A 30 8.53 -11.63 -1.41
N TRP A 31 7.20 -11.63 -1.35
CA TRP A 31 6.41 -10.76 -0.49
C TRP A 31 5.38 -11.58 0.27
N GLU A 32 5.17 -11.19 1.52
CA GLU A 32 4.05 -11.65 2.35
C GLU A 32 3.20 -10.44 2.72
N CYS A 33 1.88 -10.55 2.57
CA CYS A 33 0.95 -9.53 3.07
C CYS A 33 0.37 -10.01 4.40
N ARG A 34 0.47 -9.19 5.44
CA ARG A 34 -0.11 -9.45 6.76
C ARG A 34 -1.16 -8.41 7.09
N MET A 35 -2.37 -8.87 7.36
CA MET A 35 -3.44 -8.02 7.87
C MET A 35 -3.15 -7.69 9.35
N VAL A 36 -3.24 -6.41 9.70
CA VAL A 36 -3.14 -5.94 11.09
C VAL A 36 -4.54 -5.70 11.66
N PHE A 37 -5.40 -4.99 10.93
CA PHE A 37 -6.82 -4.79 11.25
C PHE A 37 -7.59 -4.36 9.99
N GLY A 38 -8.92 -4.43 10.03
CA GLY A 38 -9.83 -3.97 8.97
C GLY A 38 -10.87 -5.02 8.58
N ASP A 39 -11.60 -4.78 7.50
CA ASP A 39 -12.52 -5.76 6.91
C ASP A 39 -11.76 -6.82 6.09
N GLU A 40 -12.03 -8.10 6.33
CA GLU A 40 -11.29 -9.21 5.71
C GLU A 40 -11.51 -9.28 4.19
N GLU A 41 -12.73 -9.03 3.71
CA GLU A 41 -13.04 -9.11 2.27
C GLU A 41 -12.35 -7.97 1.51
N GLN A 42 -12.42 -6.75 2.05
CA GLN A 42 -11.73 -5.59 1.49
C GLN A 42 -10.21 -5.81 1.45
N ILE A 43 -9.62 -6.29 2.55
CA ILE A 43 -8.18 -6.53 2.65
C ILE A 43 -7.74 -7.65 1.72
N GLN A 44 -8.49 -8.75 1.61
CA GLN A 44 -8.15 -9.82 0.69
C GLN A 44 -8.16 -9.33 -0.76
N ALA A 45 -9.16 -8.54 -1.16
CA ALA A 45 -9.20 -7.94 -2.49
C ALA A 45 -8.01 -7.00 -2.76
N PHE A 46 -7.55 -6.27 -1.74
CA PHE A 46 -6.34 -5.43 -1.81
C PHE A 46 -5.06 -6.27 -1.93
N VAL A 47 -4.95 -7.36 -1.16
CA VAL A 47 -3.82 -8.30 -1.23
C VAL A 47 -3.73 -8.98 -2.60
N ASP A 48 -4.85 -9.39 -3.20
CA ASP A 48 -4.88 -9.96 -4.55
C ASP A 48 -4.31 -8.99 -5.59
N ARG A 49 -4.60 -7.68 -5.42
CA ARG A 49 -4.06 -6.60 -6.24
C ARG A 49 -2.56 -6.38 -6.03
N ILE A 50 -2.05 -6.59 -4.82
CA ILE A 50 -0.61 -6.57 -4.53
C ILE A 50 0.07 -7.76 -5.20
N ASP A 51 -0.45 -8.98 -4.99
CA ASP A 51 0.11 -10.20 -5.54
C ASP A 51 0.19 -10.14 -7.08
N ALA A 52 -0.89 -9.72 -7.75
CA ALA A 52 -0.91 -9.55 -9.20
C ALA A 52 0.17 -8.58 -9.73
N ARG A 53 0.62 -7.63 -8.90
CA ARG A 53 1.66 -6.65 -9.26
C ARG A 53 3.06 -7.09 -8.87
N LEU A 54 3.23 -7.81 -7.76
CA LEU A 54 4.52 -7.99 -7.10
C LEU A 54 5.00 -9.44 -7.01
N ARG A 55 4.17 -10.44 -7.32
CA ARG A 55 4.48 -11.87 -7.12
C ARG A 55 5.87 -12.30 -7.63
N PHE A 56 6.31 -11.75 -8.76
CA PHE A 56 7.59 -12.05 -9.41
C PHE A 56 8.57 -10.88 -9.45
N LEU A 57 8.30 -9.80 -8.72
CA LEU A 57 9.15 -8.60 -8.72
C LEU A 57 9.86 -8.46 -7.38
N PRO A 58 11.17 -8.71 -7.30
CA PRO A 58 11.95 -8.38 -6.11
C PRO A 58 12.16 -6.86 -5.98
N PRO A 59 12.59 -6.36 -4.81
CA PRO A 59 12.72 -4.91 -4.56
C PRO A 59 13.69 -4.16 -5.48
N HIS A 60 14.70 -4.85 -6.03
CA HIS A 60 15.69 -4.27 -6.94
C HIS A 60 15.25 -4.26 -8.41
N ASP A 61 14.08 -4.83 -8.72
CA ASP A 61 13.54 -4.81 -10.07
C ASP A 61 13.11 -3.37 -10.47
N PRO A 62 13.44 -2.89 -11.68
CA PRO A 62 13.03 -1.56 -12.13
C PRO A 62 11.50 -1.30 -12.09
N GLN A 63 10.66 -2.34 -12.25
CA GLN A 63 9.21 -2.22 -12.18
C GLN A 63 8.69 -2.14 -10.75
N PHE A 64 9.46 -2.59 -9.75
CA PHE A 64 9.01 -2.62 -8.35
C PHE A 64 8.56 -1.25 -7.86
N ARG A 65 9.36 -0.20 -8.09
CA ARG A 65 9.04 1.18 -7.64
C ARG A 65 7.69 1.66 -8.18
N ARG A 66 7.42 1.42 -9.47
CA ARG A 66 6.15 1.80 -10.12
C ARG A 66 4.97 1.01 -9.57
N ASN A 67 5.15 -0.29 -9.33
CA ASN A 67 4.09 -1.12 -8.77
C ASN A 67 3.82 -0.79 -7.30
N ARG A 68 4.85 -0.45 -6.53
CA ARG A 68 4.72 0.07 -5.16
C ARG A 68 3.91 1.36 -5.13
N GLU A 69 4.22 2.34 -5.99
CA GLU A 69 3.44 3.58 -6.09
C GLU A 69 1.97 3.30 -6.45
N ARG A 70 1.70 2.33 -7.32
CA ARG A 70 0.33 1.90 -7.65
C ARG A 70 -0.38 1.28 -6.45
N VAL A 71 0.32 0.43 -5.68
CA VAL A 71 -0.23 -0.16 -4.44
C VAL A 71 -0.53 0.93 -3.41
N ASN A 72 0.37 1.89 -3.22
CA ASN A 72 0.15 3.01 -2.29
C ASN A 72 -1.08 3.84 -2.71
N ARG A 73 -1.24 4.12 -4.00
CA ARG A 73 -2.41 4.83 -4.51
C ARG A 73 -3.70 4.03 -4.35
N ASP A 74 -3.65 2.72 -4.52
CA ASP A 74 -4.80 1.84 -4.26
C ASP A 74 -5.17 1.90 -2.77
N ALA A 75 -4.19 1.88 -1.86
CA ALA A 75 -4.41 2.02 -0.42
C ALA A 75 -5.03 3.38 -0.06
N GLU A 76 -4.51 4.48 -0.61
CA GLU A 76 -5.06 5.84 -0.43
C GLU A 76 -6.53 5.93 -0.86
N ARG A 77 -6.88 5.35 -2.01
CA ARG A 77 -8.26 5.36 -2.53
C ARG A 77 -9.24 4.60 -1.65
N GLU A 78 -8.75 3.59 -0.94
CA GLU A 78 -9.55 2.70 -0.09
C GLU A 78 -9.45 3.05 1.39
N ASN A 79 -8.76 4.16 1.73
CA ASN A 79 -8.47 4.60 3.09
C ASN A 79 -7.80 3.50 3.94
N LEU A 80 -6.87 2.75 3.33
CA LEU A 80 -6.08 1.71 3.97
C LEU A 80 -4.69 2.24 4.32
N LEU A 81 -4.18 1.85 5.48
CA LEU A 81 -2.75 1.95 5.78
C LEU A 81 -2.00 0.82 5.09
N VAL A 82 -0.87 1.16 4.46
CA VAL A 82 0.08 0.18 3.94
C VAL A 82 1.46 0.47 4.51
N GLU A 83 2.06 -0.53 5.13
CA GLU A 83 3.41 -0.44 5.72
C GLU A 83 4.35 -1.38 4.98
N TRP A 84 5.52 -0.89 4.58
CA TRP A 84 6.50 -1.65 3.82
C TRP A 84 7.66 -2.09 4.71
N ASN A 85 7.80 -3.40 4.89
CA ASN A 85 8.84 -4.02 5.70
C ASN A 85 9.86 -4.71 4.79
N LEU A 86 10.82 -3.93 4.29
CA LEU A 86 11.82 -4.41 3.31
C LEU A 86 12.98 -5.18 3.95
N GLY A 87 13.16 -5.07 5.26
CA GLY A 87 14.26 -5.72 5.99
C GLY A 87 15.64 -5.06 5.79
N TYR A 88 15.69 -3.91 5.14
CA TYR A 88 16.87 -3.05 5.00
C TYR A 88 16.43 -1.57 5.04
N GLU A 89 17.35 -0.68 5.42
CA GLU A 89 17.11 0.77 5.36
C GLU A 89 17.03 1.20 3.90
N GLU A 90 15.94 1.90 3.53
CA GLU A 90 15.85 2.53 2.22
C GLU A 90 16.92 3.64 2.13
N GLU A 91 17.70 3.67 1.04
CA GLU A 91 18.62 4.78 0.77
C GLU A 91 17.79 6.06 0.65
N ALA A 92 17.94 6.95 1.64
CA ALA A 92 17.20 8.21 1.80
C ALA A 92 17.52 9.25 0.73
#